data_AF-A0A8K0UGQ3-F1
#
_entry.id   AF-A0A8K0UGQ3-F1
#
_cell.length_a   1.000
_cell.length_b   1.000
_cell.length_c   1.000
_cell.angle_alpha   90.00
_cell.angle_beta   90.00
_cell.angle_gamma   90.00
#
_symmetry.space_group_name_H-M   'P 1'
#
loop_
_entity.id
_entity.type
_entity.pdbx_description
1 polymer ?
#
loop_
_entity_poly.entity_id
_entity_poly.type
_entity_poly.pdbx_seq_one_letter_code
_entity_poly.pdbx_strand_id
1 'polypeptide(L)'
;MAPLPGHGSRARTRAAQPAGAGTDAENAAPPKREWVLPPPPGPTLQQRVEKRERELGLRCSDVSCGLGPTDDDPEPALDVDVTKIPQVGIHRLGNNEQDVCDHRFHLACLVSAERVAGWGDKDVGENGEVEVSCPVCRAVGCVTKQEWDEGVAALA
;
A
#
# COMPACT_ATOMS: atom_id res chain seq x y z
N MET A 1 74.57 -5.78 -37.96
CA MET A 1 75.66 -4.79 -37.75
C MET A 1 75.56 -3.73 -38.84
N ALA A 2 75.84 -2.49 -38.45
CA ALA A 2 75.82 -1.23 -39.23
C ALA A 2 74.46 -0.49 -39.31
N PRO A 3 74.48 0.86 -39.25
CA PRO A 3 73.55 1.66 -38.45
C PRO A 3 72.64 2.59 -39.27
N LEU A 4 71.51 3.00 -38.69
CA LEU A 4 70.65 4.05 -39.26
C LEU A 4 71.09 5.44 -38.75
N PRO A 5 71.25 6.44 -39.64
CA PRO A 5 71.71 7.78 -39.27
C PRO A 5 70.61 8.70 -38.71
N GLY A 6 70.95 9.25 -37.55
CA GLY A 6 70.59 10.54 -36.96
C GLY A 6 69.52 11.42 -37.60
N HIS A 7 68.45 11.67 -36.85
CA HIS A 7 67.52 12.76 -37.07
C HIS A 7 68.14 14.10 -36.66
N GLY A 8 68.31 14.99 -37.65
CA GLY A 8 68.75 16.36 -37.45
C GLY A 8 67.65 17.22 -36.83
N SER A 9 67.93 17.72 -35.62
CA SER A 9 67.17 18.74 -34.92
C SER A 9 67.10 20.04 -35.73
N ARG A 10 65.90 20.44 -36.14
CA ARG A 10 65.62 21.84 -36.53
C ARG A 10 64.86 22.52 -35.39
N ALA A 11 65.59 23.29 -34.61
CA ALA A 11 65.03 24.26 -33.68
C ALA A 11 64.20 25.29 -34.47
N ARG A 12 62.89 25.35 -34.17
CA ARG A 12 62.05 26.49 -34.54
C ARG A 12 61.84 27.31 -33.29
N THR A 13 62.48 28.48 -33.26
CA THR A 13 62.18 29.57 -32.35
C THR A 13 60.71 29.97 -32.53
N ARG A 14 59.89 29.80 -31.49
CA ARG A 14 58.53 30.35 -31.44
C ARG A 14 58.56 31.59 -30.57
N ALA A 15 58.40 32.74 -31.21
CA ALA A 15 58.26 34.03 -30.56
C ALA A 15 57.07 34.02 -29.59
N ALA A 16 57.27 34.62 -28.42
CA ALA A 16 56.24 34.85 -27.42
C ALA A 16 55.17 35.79 -27.97
N GLN A 17 53.91 35.37 -27.88
CA GLN A 17 52.75 36.24 -28.12
C GLN A 17 52.16 36.66 -26.77
N PRO A 18 51.72 37.91 -26.61
CA PRO A 18 51.21 38.43 -25.35
C PRO A 18 49.86 37.80 -24.98
N ALA A 19 49.65 37.67 -23.68
CA ALA A 19 48.42 37.18 -23.06
C ALA A 19 47.22 38.05 -23.47
N GLY A 20 46.35 37.50 -24.29
CA GLY A 20 45.00 38.01 -24.45
C GLY A 20 44.17 37.61 -23.24
N ALA A 21 43.71 38.58 -22.47
CA ALA A 21 42.66 38.41 -21.48
C ALA A 21 41.35 38.08 -22.23
N GLY A 22 41.10 36.78 -22.42
CA GLY A 22 39.80 36.29 -22.86
C GLY A 22 38.82 36.41 -21.71
N THR A 23 37.76 37.18 -21.92
CA THR A 23 36.59 37.22 -21.05
C THR A 23 35.92 35.85 -21.06
N ASP A 24 36.09 35.05 -20.00
CA ASP A 24 35.39 33.78 -19.76
C ASP A 24 33.91 34.00 -19.41
N ALA A 25 33.18 34.71 -20.27
CA ALA A 25 31.82 35.13 -20.00
C ALA A 25 30.90 34.95 -21.21
N GLU A 26 30.98 33.84 -21.94
CA GLU A 26 29.90 33.50 -22.88
C GLU A 26 29.93 32.01 -23.31
N ASN A 27 29.57 31.11 -22.39
CA ASN A 27 29.02 29.79 -22.73
C ASN A 27 28.42 29.11 -21.48
N ALA A 28 27.58 29.83 -20.73
CA ALA A 28 26.76 29.18 -19.71
C ALA A 28 25.66 28.37 -20.43
N ALA A 29 25.76 27.04 -20.41
CA ALA A 29 24.70 26.17 -20.92
C ALA A 29 23.37 26.52 -20.22
N PRO A 30 22.24 26.58 -20.94
CA PRO A 30 20.95 26.86 -20.33
C PRO A 30 20.68 25.85 -19.20
N PRO A 31 20.12 26.28 -18.06
CA PRO A 31 19.85 25.38 -16.95
C PRO A 31 18.94 24.24 -17.44
N LYS A 32 19.36 23.00 -17.16
CA LYS A 32 18.57 21.82 -17.50
C LYS A 32 17.25 21.94 -16.75
N ARG A 33 16.13 21.88 -17.47
CA ARG A 33 14.80 21.84 -16.86
C ARG A 33 14.74 20.66 -15.91
N GLU A 34 14.54 20.94 -14.63
CA GLU A 34 14.29 19.93 -13.61
C GLU A 34 12.97 19.25 -13.93
N TRP A 35 13.00 17.93 -14.08
CA TRP A 35 11.79 17.17 -14.36
C TRP A 35 10.97 17.09 -13.07
N VAL A 36 9.83 17.78 -13.04
CA VAL A 36 8.90 17.76 -11.92
C VAL A 36 7.85 16.69 -12.17
N LEU A 37 7.61 15.83 -11.18
CA LEU A 37 6.51 14.87 -11.22
C LEU A 37 5.18 15.61 -11.36
N PRO A 38 4.28 15.19 -12.27
CA PRO A 38 2.95 15.77 -12.32
C PRO A 38 2.26 15.55 -10.97
N PRO A 39 1.35 16.47 -10.56
CA PRO A 39 0.57 16.27 -9.36
C PRO A 39 -0.17 14.91 -9.48
N PRO A 40 -0.31 14.19 -8.36
CA PRO A 40 -0.97 12.89 -8.39
C PRO A 40 -2.38 13.06 -8.97
N PRO A 41 -2.81 12.17 -9.87
CA PRO A 41 -4.18 12.18 -10.35
C PRO A 41 -5.11 12.08 -9.14
N GLY A 42 -6.19 12.87 -9.14
CA GLY A 42 -7.22 12.78 -8.10
C GLY A 42 -7.84 11.39 -8.04
N PRO A 43 -8.68 11.12 -7.01
CA PRO A 43 -9.26 9.80 -6.83
C PRO A 43 -10.09 9.38 -8.05
N THR A 44 -9.87 8.17 -8.51
CA THR A 44 -10.60 7.60 -9.64
C THR A 44 -12.07 7.40 -9.28
N LEU A 45 -12.93 7.23 -10.30
CA LEU A 45 -14.34 6.91 -10.06
C LEU A 45 -14.48 5.62 -9.22
N GLN A 46 -13.70 4.59 -9.54
CA GLN A 46 -13.62 3.36 -8.76
C GLN A 46 -13.25 3.62 -7.30
N GLN A 47 -12.19 4.38 -7.03
CA GLN A 47 -11.78 4.70 -5.66
C GLN A 47 -12.88 5.43 -4.87
N ARG A 48 -13.68 6.28 -5.54
CA ARG A 48 -14.81 6.95 -4.91
C ARG A 48 -15.97 5.99 -4.60
N VAL A 49 -16.24 5.05 -5.50
CA VAL A 49 -17.25 4.00 -5.29
C VAL A 49 -16.84 3.09 -4.14
N GLU A 50 -15.62 2.54 -4.18
CA GLU A 50 -15.10 1.66 -3.12
C GLU A 50 -15.07 2.34 -1.75
N LYS A 51 -14.73 3.64 -1.72
CA LYS A 51 -14.78 4.43 -0.48
C LYS A 51 -16.21 4.52 0.05
N ARG A 52 -17.19 4.81 -0.81
CA ARG A 52 -18.61 4.89 -0.42
C ARG A 52 -19.14 3.53 0.04
N GLU A 53 -18.78 2.45 -0.64
CA GLU A 53 -19.16 1.08 -0.24
C GLU A 53 -18.62 0.73 1.15
N ARG A 54 -17.38 1.12 1.46
CA ARG A 54 -16.80 0.91 2.79
C ARG A 54 -17.51 1.73 3.86
N GLU A 55 -17.85 2.99 3.57
CA GLU A 55 -18.64 3.84 4.46
C GLU A 55 -20.05 3.27 4.72
N LEU A 56 -20.61 2.54 3.75
CA LEU A 56 -21.91 1.87 3.86
C LEU A 56 -21.82 0.43 4.40
N GLY A 57 -20.63 -0.06 4.77
CA GLY A 57 -20.44 -1.42 5.28
C GLY A 57 -20.50 -2.55 4.22
N LEU A 58 -20.74 -2.20 2.96
CA LEU A 58 -20.79 -3.13 1.81
C LEU A 58 -19.41 -3.71 1.50
N ARG A 59 -18.35 -2.95 1.78
CA ARG A 59 -16.96 -3.41 1.74
C ARG A 59 -16.32 -3.33 3.11
N CYS A 60 -15.56 -4.35 3.47
CA CYS A 60 -14.73 -4.30 4.66
C CYS A 60 -13.27 -3.90 4.33
N SER A 61 -12.38 -4.01 5.32
CA SER A 61 -10.97 -3.63 5.19
C SER A 61 -10.10 -4.74 4.60
N ASP A 62 -10.63 -5.95 4.46
CA ASP A 62 -9.90 -7.05 3.85
C ASP A 62 -9.67 -6.79 2.35
N VAL A 63 -8.43 -7.01 1.91
CA VAL A 63 -8.03 -6.78 0.50
C VAL A 63 -8.59 -7.85 -0.44
N SER A 64 -9.00 -8.99 0.11
CA SER A 64 -9.63 -10.10 -0.61
C SER A 64 -11.15 -10.13 -0.43
N CYS A 65 -11.75 -9.06 0.10
CA CYS A 65 -13.19 -8.96 0.32
C CYS A 65 -13.95 -9.03 -1.01
N GLY A 66 -14.56 -10.20 -1.27
CA GLY A 66 -15.48 -10.44 -2.38
C GLY A 66 -16.97 -10.34 -2.02
N LEU A 67 -17.30 -9.95 -0.79
CA LEU A 67 -18.70 -9.84 -0.30
C LEU A 67 -19.38 -8.52 -0.67
N GLY A 68 -18.72 -7.66 -1.45
CA GLY A 68 -19.34 -6.45 -1.98
C GLY A 68 -20.25 -6.78 -3.17
N PRO A 69 -21.34 -6.03 -3.39
CA PRO A 69 -22.24 -6.24 -4.52
C PRO A 69 -21.47 -6.13 -5.84
N THR A 70 -21.63 -7.12 -6.70
CA THR A 70 -21.08 -7.12 -8.05
C THR A 70 -22.18 -6.77 -9.05
N ASP A 71 -21.80 -6.22 -10.21
CA ASP A 71 -22.76 -5.88 -11.28
C ASP A 71 -23.55 -7.11 -11.80
N ASP A 72 -23.07 -8.32 -11.54
CA ASP A 72 -23.71 -9.60 -11.88
C ASP A 72 -24.64 -10.15 -10.78
N ASP A 73 -24.66 -9.54 -9.58
CA ASP A 73 -25.55 -9.98 -8.50
C ASP A 73 -27.02 -9.60 -8.84
N PRO A 74 -27.98 -10.51 -8.56
CA PRO A 74 -29.39 -10.17 -8.73
C PRO A 74 -29.74 -8.96 -7.86
N GLU A 75 -30.58 -8.07 -8.39
CA GLU A 75 -31.06 -6.94 -7.59
C GLU A 75 -31.64 -7.45 -6.27
N PRO A 76 -31.21 -6.92 -5.12
CA PRO A 76 -31.69 -7.39 -3.85
C PRO A 76 -33.20 -7.18 -3.77
N ALA A 77 -33.90 -8.20 -3.27
CA ALA A 77 -35.31 -8.06 -2.97
C ALA A 77 -35.50 -6.87 -2.00
N LEU A 78 -36.58 -6.11 -2.18
CA LEU A 78 -36.80 -4.82 -1.51
C LEU A 78 -36.80 -4.91 0.04
N ASP A 79 -36.89 -6.11 0.59
CA ASP A 79 -36.87 -6.45 2.01
C ASP A 79 -35.48 -6.82 2.56
N VAL A 80 -34.49 -7.08 1.69
CA VAL A 80 -33.13 -7.43 2.09
C VAL A 80 -32.25 -6.19 2.14
N ASP A 81 -31.95 -5.75 3.35
CA ASP A 81 -31.02 -4.64 3.56
C ASP A 81 -29.57 -5.11 3.43
N VAL A 82 -29.05 -5.08 2.21
CA VAL A 82 -27.66 -5.46 1.87
C VAL A 82 -26.65 -4.56 2.57
N THR A 83 -27.03 -3.38 3.07
CA THR A 83 -26.13 -2.47 3.79
C THR A 83 -25.84 -2.91 5.24
N LYS A 84 -26.48 -3.98 5.72
CA LYS A 84 -26.33 -4.49 7.10
C LYS A 84 -25.46 -5.74 7.21
N ILE A 85 -24.43 -5.88 6.38
CA ILE A 85 -23.46 -6.97 6.57
C ILE A 85 -22.67 -6.67 7.85
N PRO A 86 -22.71 -7.54 8.88
CA PRO A 86 -22.09 -7.27 10.17
C PRO A 86 -20.57 -7.12 10.03
N GLN A 87 -20.04 -6.08 10.67
CA GLN A 87 -18.61 -5.76 10.68
C GLN A 87 -18.06 -5.67 12.09
N VAL A 88 -16.91 -6.31 12.30
CA VAL A 88 -16.19 -6.37 13.57
C VAL A 88 -14.89 -5.58 13.50
N GLY A 89 -14.55 -4.92 14.62
CA GLY A 89 -13.24 -4.34 14.89
C GLY A 89 -12.44 -5.28 15.80
N ILE A 90 -11.12 -5.24 15.75
CA ILE A 90 -10.28 -6.05 16.63
C ILE A 90 -10.02 -5.24 17.90
N HIS A 91 -10.41 -5.76 19.04
CA HIS A 91 -10.32 -5.10 20.34
C HIS A 91 -9.01 -5.42 21.06
N ARG A 92 -8.61 -4.55 22.00
CA ARG A 92 -7.51 -4.87 22.93
C ARG A 92 -7.97 -5.91 23.94
N LEU A 93 -7.08 -6.84 24.28
CA LEU A 93 -7.36 -7.87 25.28
C LEU A 93 -7.82 -7.25 26.61
N GLY A 94 -8.97 -7.70 27.11
CA GLY A 94 -9.57 -7.17 28.34
C GLY A 94 -10.19 -5.77 28.23
N ASN A 95 -10.27 -5.18 27.03
CA ASN A 95 -10.96 -3.92 26.79
C ASN A 95 -11.65 -3.90 25.41
N ASN A 96 -12.93 -4.31 25.41
CA ASN A 96 -13.80 -4.32 24.22
C ASN A 96 -14.25 -2.92 23.75
N GLU A 97 -13.92 -1.85 24.48
CA GLU A 97 -14.25 -0.47 24.08
C GLU A 97 -13.14 0.18 23.24
N GLN A 98 -11.97 -0.46 23.13
CA GLN A 98 -10.82 0.11 22.44
C GLN A 98 -10.22 -0.84 21.41
N ASP A 99 -10.39 -0.45 20.14
CA ASP A 99 -9.82 -1.17 19.01
C ASP A 99 -8.29 -1.04 18.96
N VAL A 100 -7.62 -2.06 18.43
CA VAL A 100 -6.17 -2.04 18.16
C VAL A 100 -5.83 -1.25 16.90
N CYS A 101 -6.78 -1.08 15.98
CA CYS A 101 -6.67 -0.32 14.75
C CYS A 101 -8.04 0.02 14.16
N ASP A 102 -8.11 0.99 13.24
CA ASP A 102 -9.36 1.44 12.61
C ASP A 102 -9.93 0.46 11.55
N HIS A 103 -9.26 -0.67 11.30
CA HIS A 103 -9.69 -1.63 10.29
C HIS A 103 -10.89 -2.43 10.78
N ARG A 104 -11.97 -2.40 10.00
CA ARG A 104 -13.19 -3.19 10.21
C ARG A 104 -13.34 -4.28 9.17
N PHE A 105 -13.75 -5.47 9.60
CA PHE A 105 -13.85 -6.66 8.76
C PHE A 105 -15.26 -7.22 8.79
N HIS A 106 -15.76 -7.78 7.68
CA HIS A 106 -16.92 -8.67 7.78
C HIS A 106 -16.54 -9.88 8.62
N LEU A 107 -17.46 -10.39 9.44
CA LEU A 107 -17.19 -11.52 10.33
C LEU A 107 -16.56 -12.71 9.58
N ALA A 108 -17.15 -13.08 8.45
CA ALA A 108 -16.67 -14.16 7.58
C ALA A 108 -15.27 -13.88 6.96
N CYS A 109 -14.98 -12.63 6.60
CA CYS A 109 -13.70 -12.23 6.04
C CYS A 109 -12.57 -12.34 7.08
N LEU A 110 -12.82 -11.93 8.33
CA LEU A 110 -11.84 -12.04 9.40
C LEU A 110 -11.51 -13.52 9.69
N VAL A 111 -12.53 -14.37 9.82
CA VAL A 111 -12.34 -15.82 10.05
C VAL A 111 -11.55 -16.45 8.90
N SER A 112 -11.87 -16.09 7.65
CA SER A 112 -11.14 -16.58 6.47
C SER A 112 -9.67 -16.19 6.50
N ALA A 113 -9.37 -14.93 6.84
CA ALA A 113 -7.99 -14.45 6.92
C ALA A 113 -7.19 -15.14 8.04
N GLU A 114 -7.79 -15.32 9.21
CA GLU A 114 -7.15 -15.99 10.35
C GLU A 114 -6.89 -17.48 10.10
N ARG A 115 -7.82 -18.17 9.42
CA ARG A 115 -7.61 -19.56 8.97
C ARG A 115 -6.42 -19.69 8.03
N VAL A 116 -6.26 -18.75 7.08
CA VAL A 116 -5.12 -18.71 6.16
C VAL A 116 -3.82 -18.38 6.90
N ALA A 117 -3.87 -17.50 7.91
CA ALA A 117 -2.73 -17.16 8.74
C ALA A 117 -2.26 -18.33 9.63
N GLY A 118 -3.11 -19.33 9.86
CA GLY A 118 -2.83 -20.47 10.76
C GLY A 118 -2.99 -20.11 12.24
N TRP A 119 -3.77 -19.08 12.55
CA TRP A 119 -3.98 -18.56 13.90
C TRP A 119 -5.30 -19.03 14.54
N GLY A 120 -6.22 -19.60 13.76
CA GLY A 120 -7.59 -19.93 14.17
C GLY A 120 -7.82 -21.19 15.02
N ASP A 121 -6.83 -21.65 15.79
CA ASP A 121 -6.98 -22.82 16.69
C ASP A 121 -6.40 -22.57 18.10
N LYS A 122 -6.02 -21.33 18.40
CA LYS A 122 -5.42 -20.97 19.68
C LYS A 122 -6.44 -20.37 20.62
N ASP A 123 -6.79 -21.20 21.61
CA ASP A 123 -7.28 -20.88 22.93
C ASP A 123 -8.33 -19.77 23.02
N VAL A 124 -9.57 -20.20 23.28
CA VAL A 124 -10.53 -19.31 23.97
C VAL A 124 -9.85 -18.89 25.26
N GLY A 125 -9.44 -17.63 25.34
CA GLY A 125 -8.88 -17.08 26.57
C GLY A 125 -9.87 -17.28 27.70
N GLU A 126 -9.38 -17.31 28.95
CA GLU A 126 -10.21 -17.57 30.15
C GLU A 126 -11.45 -16.66 30.25
N ASN A 127 -11.48 -15.56 29.49
CA ASN A 127 -12.54 -14.56 29.42
C ASN A 127 -13.56 -14.75 28.28
N GLY A 128 -13.47 -15.80 27.45
CA GLY A 128 -14.40 -16.01 26.33
C GLY A 128 -14.10 -15.16 25.09
N GLU A 129 -12.85 -14.73 24.93
CA GLU A 129 -12.34 -13.93 23.81
C GLU A 129 -11.45 -14.81 22.91
N VAL A 130 -11.46 -14.55 21.60
CA VAL A 130 -10.63 -15.25 20.61
C VAL A 130 -9.54 -14.31 20.12
N GLU A 131 -8.28 -14.71 20.25
CA GLU A 131 -7.13 -13.93 19.74
C GLU A 131 -7.08 -13.99 18.21
N VAL A 132 -6.95 -12.82 17.59
CA VAL A 132 -6.90 -12.67 16.12
C VAL A 132 -5.89 -11.60 15.73
N SER A 133 -5.42 -11.65 14.49
CA SER A 133 -4.54 -10.66 13.89
C SER A 133 -5.27 -9.82 12.83
N CYS A 134 -4.94 -8.53 12.74
CA CYS A 134 -5.45 -7.68 11.68
C CYS A 134 -4.79 -8.08 10.34
N PRO A 135 -5.54 -8.49 9.30
CA PRO A 135 -4.96 -8.86 8.00
C PRO A 135 -4.24 -7.69 7.30
N VAL A 136 -4.59 -6.45 7.64
CA VAL A 136 -4.05 -5.24 7.00
C VAL A 136 -2.76 -4.77 7.68
N CYS A 137 -2.77 -4.59 9.00
CA CYS A 137 -1.63 -4.02 9.73
C CYS A 137 -0.93 -5.00 10.68
N ARG A 138 -1.43 -6.23 10.79
CA ARG A 138 -0.90 -7.30 11.66
C ARG A 138 -0.93 -6.99 13.16
N ALA A 139 -1.68 -5.97 13.59
CA ALA A 139 -1.96 -5.75 15.00
C ALA A 139 -2.72 -6.94 15.58
N VAL A 140 -2.29 -7.43 16.74
CA VAL A 140 -2.93 -8.57 17.44
C VAL A 140 -3.88 -8.02 18.49
N GLY A 141 -5.07 -8.61 18.57
CA GLY A 141 -6.07 -8.30 19.59
C GLY A 141 -7.06 -9.44 19.69
N CYS A 142 -8.28 -9.14 20.08
CA CYS A 142 -9.31 -10.15 20.29
C CYS A 142 -10.67 -9.72 19.72
N VAL A 143 -11.49 -10.72 19.46
CA VAL A 143 -12.92 -10.58 19.18
C VAL A 143 -13.69 -11.43 20.18
N THR A 144 -14.97 -11.12 20.38
CA THR A 144 -15.80 -11.95 21.24
C THR A 144 -15.99 -13.33 20.59
N LYS A 145 -16.14 -14.37 21.41
CA LYS A 145 -16.45 -15.71 20.90
C LYS A 145 -17.73 -15.72 20.06
N GLN A 146 -18.73 -14.92 20.41
CA GLN A 146 -19.96 -14.80 19.64
C GLN A 146 -19.70 -14.30 18.21
N GLU A 147 -18.97 -13.19 18.05
CA GLU A 147 -18.62 -12.64 16.74
C GLU A 147 -17.81 -13.64 15.90
N TRP A 148 -16.89 -14.36 16.56
CA TRP A 148 -16.11 -15.41 15.92
C TRP A 148 -17.00 -16.56 15.40
N ASP A 149 -17.87 -17.09 16.26
CA ASP A 149 -18.76 -18.20 15.92
C ASP A 149 -19.76 -17.81 14.80
N GLU A 150 -20.29 -16.58 14.82
CA GLU A 150 -21.12 -16.03 13.74
C GLU A 150 -20.35 -15.95 12.42
N GLY A 151 -19.09 -15.51 12.45
CA GLY A 151 -18.21 -15.50 11.28
C GLY A 151 -17.90 -16.89 10.74
N VAL A 152 -17.72 -17.88 11.62
CA VAL A 152 -17.53 -19.28 11.25
C VAL A 152 -18.81 -19.84 10.60
N ALA A 153 -19.98 -19.56 11.18
CA ALA A 153 -21.27 -20.01 10.67
C ALA A 153 -21.59 -19.39 9.30
N ALA A 154 -21.21 -18.13 9.06
CA ALA A 154 -21.40 -17.47 7.77
C ALA A 154 -20.53 -18.04 6.63
N LEU A 155 -19.55 -18.91 6.94
CA LEU A 155 -18.71 -19.62 5.97
C LEU A 155 -19.17 -21.08 5.72
N ALA A 156 -20.19 -21.56 6.43
CA ALA A 156 -20.69 -22.93 6.33
C ALA A 156 -21.82 -23.05 5.28
#